data_AF-A0A7J4ECK4-F1
#
_entry.id   AF-A0A7J4ECK4-F1
#
_cell.length_a   1.000
_cell.length_b   1.000
_cell.length_c   1.000
_cell.angle_alpha   90.00
_cell.angle_beta   90.00
_cell.angle_gamma   90.00
#
_symmetry.space_group_name_H-M   'P 1'
#
loop_
_entity.id
_entity.type
_entity.pdbx_description
1 polymer ?
#
loop_
_entity_poly.entity_id
_entity_poly.type
_entity_poly.pdbx_seq_one_letter_code
_entity_poly.pdbx_strand_id
1 'polypeptide(L)'
;MKLDTLLRELEEIHDDFRLIPTKEIEVAEWVRWKCEYGCRAFGKHLTCPPYTPRPEETRKFISCYEKALITRFKDVQPNLKVPPAHIHHYLWDAILTMHNTMFELERHAFLAGYYKAFAMAALPCSFCRDCLPEREGFALDHASKRFCEHQDKARPSMEACGIDVFKTVRAAGYEIEVRTSYQEQITFFGLLLIE
;
A
#
# COMPACT_ATOMS: atom_id res chain seq x y z
N MET A 1 -0.18 -16.58 18.70
CA MET A 1 -0.27 -15.54 19.75
C MET A 1 -1.71 -15.01 19.82
N LYS A 2 -2.19 -14.45 20.94
CA LYS A 2 -3.54 -13.84 21.01
C LYS A 2 -3.57 -12.47 20.30
N LEU A 3 -4.73 -12.06 19.78
CA LEU A 3 -4.90 -10.79 19.07
C LEU A 3 -4.50 -9.57 19.90
N ASP A 4 -4.95 -9.48 21.14
CA ASP A 4 -4.62 -8.33 22.00
C ASP A 4 -3.11 -8.18 22.25
N THR A 5 -2.38 -9.30 22.32
CA THR A 5 -0.92 -9.26 22.42
C THR A 5 -0.30 -8.78 21.12
N LEU A 6 -0.82 -9.22 19.96
CA LEU A 6 -0.34 -8.75 18.66
C LEU A 6 -0.52 -7.24 18.54
N LEU A 7 -1.70 -6.72 18.83
CA LEU A 7 -1.98 -5.30 18.66
C LEU A 7 -1.04 -4.44 19.52
N ARG A 8 -0.80 -4.82 20.78
CA ARG A 8 0.17 -4.12 21.64
C ARG A 8 1.59 -4.15 21.09
N GLU A 9 2.03 -5.28 20.54
CA GLU A 9 3.38 -5.36 19.96
C GLU A 9 3.50 -4.58 18.64
N LEU A 10 2.43 -4.52 17.85
CA LEU A 10 2.40 -3.71 16.63
C LEU A 10 2.37 -2.20 16.94
N GLU A 11 1.79 -1.77 18.06
CA GLU A 11 1.80 -0.36 18.52
C GLU A 11 3.24 0.15 18.75
N GLU A 12 4.19 -0.72 19.12
CA GLU A 12 5.62 -0.38 19.25
C GLU A 12 6.30 -0.13 17.89
N ILE A 13 5.72 -0.64 16.79
CA ILE A 13 6.21 -0.44 15.42
C ILE A 13 5.52 0.77 14.78
N HIS A 14 4.21 0.87 14.95
CA HIS A 14 3.38 1.97 14.45
C HIS A 14 2.12 2.10 15.29
N ASP A 15 1.88 3.26 15.88
CA ASP A 15 0.86 3.47 16.92
C ASP A 15 -0.52 3.94 16.40
N ASP A 16 -0.61 4.39 15.15
CA ASP A 16 -1.86 4.87 14.54
C ASP A 16 -2.43 3.84 13.56
N PHE A 17 -3.19 2.88 14.10
CA PHE A 17 -3.97 1.95 13.29
C PHE A 17 -5.33 1.63 13.90
N ARG A 18 -6.22 1.08 13.07
CA ARG A 18 -7.55 0.60 13.49
C ARG A 18 -7.83 -0.78 12.94
N LEU A 19 -8.30 -1.67 13.82
CA LEU A 19 -8.79 -3.00 13.45
C LEU A 19 -10.17 -2.88 12.81
N ILE A 20 -10.33 -3.50 11.64
CA ILE A 20 -11.59 -3.62 10.92
C ILE A 20 -11.85 -5.08 10.50
N PRO A 21 -13.11 -5.49 10.38
CA PRO A 21 -13.42 -6.73 9.67
C PRO A 21 -13.20 -6.53 8.16
N THR A 22 -12.66 -7.54 7.48
CA THR A 22 -12.27 -7.46 6.05
C THR A 22 -13.44 -7.17 5.11
N LYS A 23 -14.68 -7.46 5.53
CA LYS A 23 -15.91 -7.10 4.81
C LYS A 23 -16.10 -5.59 4.59
N GLU A 24 -15.42 -4.75 5.37
CA GLU A 24 -15.44 -3.29 5.23
C GLU A 24 -14.43 -2.79 4.17
N ILE A 25 -13.57 -3.68 3.65
CA ILE A 25 -12.64 -3.34 2.58
C ILE A 25 -13.40 -3.32 1.25
N GLU A 26 -13.49 -2.14 0.65
CA GLU A 26 -14.16 -1.97 -0.63
C GLU A 26 -13.18 -2.21 -1.78
N VAL A 27 -13.53 -3.11 -2.70
CA VAL A 27 -12.81 -3.31 -3.96
C VAL A 27 -13.70 -2.95 -5.14
N ALA A 28 -13.26 -1.99 -5.96
CA ALA A 28 -14.07 -1.44 -7.03
C ALA A 28 -13.32 -1.36 -8.37
N GLU A 29 -14.00 -1.70 -9.46
CA GLU A 29 -13.40 -1.72 -10.81
C GLU A 29 -12.88 -0.33 -11.23
N TRP A 30 -13.59 0.74 -10.87
CA TRP A 30 -13.23 2.11 -11.26
C TRP A 30 -11.85 2.54 -10.73
N VAL A 31 -11.37 1.94 -9.63
CA VAL A 31 -10.04 2.24 -9.07
C VAL A 31 -8.96 1.86 -10.08
N ARG A 32 -9.11 0.73 -10.79
CA ARG A 32 -8.20 0.32 -11.87
C ARG A 32 -8.21 1.34 -13.01
N TRP A 33 -9.38 1.83 -13.40
CA TRP A 33 -9.51 2.86 -14.44
C TRP A 33 -8.80 4.16 -14.04
N LYS A 34 -8.86 4.56 -12.77
CA LYS A 34 -8.10 5.73 -12.28
C LYS A 34 -6.59 5.49 -12.32
N CYS A 35 -6.11 4.28 -12.02
CA CYS A 35 -4.70 3.95 -12.19
C CYS A 35 -4.28 4.01 -13.68
N GLU A 36 -5.06 3.40 -14.58
CA GLU A 36 -4.72 3.29 -16.01
C GLU A 36 -4.78 4.63 -16.75
N TYR A 37 -5.79 5.44 -16.46
CA TYR A 37 -6.07 6.66 -17.25
C TYR A 37 -5.85 7.96 -16.47
N GLY A 38 -5.69 7.88 -15.14
CA GLY A 38 -5.49 9.06 -14.28
C GLY A 38 -4.08 9.19 -13.71
N CYS A 39 -3.28 8.10 -13.68
CA CYS A 39 -1.94 8.13 -13.10
C CYS A 39 -0.86 8.32 -14.18
N ARG A 40 -0.06 9.39 -14.07
CA ARG A 40 1.10 9.63 -14.95
C ARG A 40 2.23 8.60 -14.77
N ALA A 41 2.15 7.78 -13.73
CA ALA A 41 3.13 6.74 -13.40
C ALA A 41 2.59 5.31 -13.59
N PHE A 42 1.47 5.14 -14.30
CA PHE A 42 0.96 3.82 -14.65
C PHE A 42 2.04 2.95 -15.31
N GLY A 43 2.14 1.69 -14.89
CA GLY A 43 3.09 0.73 -15.48
C GLY A 43 4.57 0.94 -15.12
N LYS A 44 4.91 1.94 -14.28
CA LYS A 44 6.31 2.24 -13.94
C LYS A 44 6.91 1.36 -12.84
N HIS A 45 6.10 0.81 -11.94
CA HIS A 45 6.59 0.06 -10.79
C HIS A 45 5.92 -1.31 -10.70
N LEU A 46 6.67 -2.34 -10.29
CA LEU A 46 6.14 -3.71 -10.09
C LEU A 46 5.09 -3.82 -8.97
N THR A 47 4.94 -2.78 -8.16
CA THR A 47 3.89 -2.65 -7.14
C THR A 47 2.66 -1.90 -7.65
N CYS A 48 2.59 -1.63 -8.96
CA CYS A 48 1.48 -0.99 -9.64
C CYS A 48 0.94 -1.87 -10.78
N PRO A 49 -0.27 -1.59 -11.27
CA PRO A 49 -0.77 -2.17 -12.52
C PRO A 49 0.21 -1.94 -13.69
N PRO A 50 0.38 -2.91 -14.61
CA PRO A 50 -0.34 -4.19 -14.71
C PRO A 50 0.28 -5.35 -13.89
N TYR A 51 1.25 -5.08 -13.01
CA TYR A 51 1.99 -6.11 -12.26
C TYR A 51 1.32 -6.53 -10.94
N THR A 52 0.18 -5.92 -10.62
CA THR A 52 -0.61 -6.18 -9.41
C THR A 52 -1.95 -6.83 -9.73
N PRO A 53 -2.52 -7.60 -8.77
CA PRO A 53 -3.80 -8.28 -8.97
C PRO A 53 -4.90 -7.35 -9.45
N ARG A 54 -5.75 -7.86 -10.35
CA ARG A 54 -6.98 -7.18 -10.78
C ARG A 54 -7.99 -7.13 -9.64
N PRO A 55 -8.98 -6.22 -9.67
CA PRO A 55 -10.01 -6.13 -8.63
C PRO A 55 -10.69 -7.47 -8.31
N GLU A 56 -10.98 -8.30 -9.31
CA GLU A 56 -11.54 -9.65 -9.09
C GLU A 56 -10.62 -10.55 -8.26
N GLU A 57 -9.32 -10.58 -8.59
CA GLU A 57 -8.32 -11.36 -7.86
C GLU A 57 -8.13 -10.83 -6.44
N THR A 58 -8.15 -9.51 -6.27
CA THR A 58 -8.09 -8.84 -4.96
C THR A 58 -9.27 -9.21 -4.08
N ARG A 59 -10.51 -9.28 -4.61
CA ARG A 59 -11.69 -9.73 -3.83
C ARG A 59 -11.52 -11.17 -3.35
N LYS A 60 -11.08 -12.07 -4.23
CA LYS A 60 -10.83 -13.48 -3.87
C LYS A 60 -9.75 -13.56 -2.79
N PHE A 61 -8.67 -12.80 -2.94
CA PHE A 61 -7.59 -12.77 -1.96
C PHE A 61 -8.07 -12.27 -0.59
N ILE A 62 -8.78 -11.13 -0.53
CA ILE A 62 -9.31 -10.58 0.73
C ILE A 62 -10.32 -11.55 1.40
N SER A 63 -11.08 -12.31 0.63
CA SER A 63 -12.05 -13.30 1.18
C SER A 63 -11.40 -14.44 1.97
N CYS A 64 -10.08 -14.63 1.83
CA CYS A 64 -9.31 -15.56 2.64
C CYS A 64 -9.02 -15.04 4.06
N TYR A 65 -9.51 -13.83 4.39
CA TYR A 65 -9.26 -13.13 5.65
C TYR A 65 -10.56 -12.66 6.30
N GLU A 66 -10.60 -12.64 7.63
CA GLU A 66 -11.62 -12.10 8.51
C GLU A 66 -11.27 -10.71 9.07
N LYS A 67 -9.98 -10.43 9.33
CA LYS A 67 -9.53 -9.20 10.02
C LYS A 67 -8.39 -8.48 9.31
N ALA A 68 -8.41 -7.16 9.41
CA ALA A 68 -7.35 -6.31 8.90
C ALA A 68 -7.10 -5.09 9.79
N LEU A 69 -5.90 -4.52 9.71
CA LEU A 69 -5.56 -3.21 10.28
C LEU A 69 -5.46 -2.18 9.16
N ILE A 70 -6.12 -1.03 9.32
CA ILE A 70 -5.83 0.17 8.54
C ILE A 70 -4.84 1.01 9.32
N THR A 71 -3.66 1.24 8.76
CA THR A 71 -2.56 1.98 9.41
C THR A 71 -2.47 3.38 8.80
N ARG A 72 -2.56 4.44 9.61
CA ARG A 72 -2.50 5.82 9.13
C ARG A 72 -1.13 6.43 9.36
N PHE A 73 -0.57 7.03 8.33
CA PHE A 73 0.67 7.82 8.39
C PHE A 73 0.31 9.29 8.20
N LYS A 74 0.34 10.06 9.29
CA LYS A 74 0.09 11.51 9.27
C LYS A 74 1.37 12.29 9.04
N ASP A 75 1.21 13.59 8.82
CA ASP A 75 2.32 14.56 8.80
C ASP A 75 3.44 14.18 7.84
N VAL A 76 3.05 13.55 6.71
CA VAL A 76 3.96 13.16 5.66
C VAL A 76 4.71 14.38 5.17
N GLN A 77 6.02 14.41 5.43
CA GLN A 77 6.90 15.50 5.03
C GLN A 77 7.43 15.23 3.62
N PRO A 78 7.11 16.10 2.65
CA PRO A 78 7.63 15.96 1.30
C PRO A 78 9.04 16.53 1.16
N ASN A 79 9.74 16.09 0.12
CA ASN A 79 10.99 16.70 -0.31
C ASN A 79 10.68 17.98 -1.12
N LEU A 80 10.75 19.12 -0.45
CA LEU A 80 10.47 20.44 -1.03
C LEU A 80 11.44 20.86 -2.16
N LYS A 81 12.52 20.11 -2.40
CA LYS A 81 13.43 20.34 -3.54
C LYS A 81 12.87 19.77 -4.84
N VAL A 82 11.84 18.92 -4.77
CA VAL A 82 11.19 18.32 -5.93
C VAL A 82 9.85 19.02 -6.18
N PRO A 83 9.51 19.38 -7.43
CA PRO A 83 8.21 19.97 -7.72
C PRO A 83 7.06 18.99 -7.37
N PRO A 84 5.96 19.44 -6.72
CA PRO A 84 4.86 18.56 -6.33
C PRO A 84 4.18 17.81 -7.49
N ALA A 85 4.32 18.30 -8.73
CA ALA A 85 3.86 17.61 -9.93
C ALA A 85 4.56 16.24 -10.15
N HIS A 86 5.75 16.04 -9.57
CA HIS A 86 6.48 14.77 -9.55
C HIS A 86 6.21 14.02 -8.23
N ILE A 87 4.92 13.74 -7.96
CA ILE A 87 4.40 13.28 -6.66
C ILE A 87 5.21 12.15 -6.01
N HIS A 88 5.68 11.17 -6.80
CA HIS A 88 6.44 10.03 -6.30
C HIS A 88 7.81 10.44 -5.74
N HIS A 89 8.55 11.30 -6.45
CA HIS A 89 9.84 11.83 -5.98
C HIS A 89 9.65 12.92 -4.91
N TYR A 90 8.56 13.68 -4.99
CA TYR A 90 8.16 14.64 -3.96
C TYR A 90 7.90 13.96 -2.62
N LEU A 91 7.41 12.70 -2.62
CA LEU A 91 7.07 11.94 -1.42
C LEU A 91 8.02 10.76 -1.19
N TRP A 92 9.19 10.73 -1.83
CA TRP A 92 10.05 9.55 -1.89
C TRP A 92 10.36 8.95 -0.52
N ASP A 93 10.86 9.78 0.40
CA ASP A 93 11.28 9.33 1.74
C ASP A 93 10.09 8.87 2.57
N ALA A 94 8.95 9.55 2.46
CA ALA A 94 7.74 9.16 3.17
C ALA A 94 7.16 7.84 2.66
N ILE A 95 7.18 7.61 1.34
CA ILE A 95 6.81 6.33 0.74
C ILE A 95 7.77 5.23 1.22
N LEU A 96 9.07 5.51 1.23
CA LEU A 96 10.08 4.56 1.70
C LEU A 96 9.85 4.17 3.17
N THR A 97 9.63 5.14 4.05
CA THR A 97 9.28 4.92 5.47
C THR A 97 8.03 4.06 5.58
N MET A 98 6.95 4.43 4.89
CA MET A 98 5.71 3.68 4.93
C MET A 98 5.87 2.23 4.46
N HIS A 99 6.56 2.00 3.35
CA HIS A 99 6.77 0.64 2.83
C HIS A 99 7.64 -0.21 3.77
N ASN A 100 8.66 0.37 4.41
CA ASN A 100 9.43 -0.33 5.45
C ASN A 100 8.56 -0.66 6.66
N THR A 101 7.81 0.29 7.20
CA THR A 101 6.93 0.08 8.35
C THR A 101 5.88 -1.00 8.06
N MET A 102 5.24 -0.96 6.89
CA MET A 102 4.25 -1.97 6.51
C MET A 102 4.88 -3.37 6.39
N PHE A 103 6.10 -3.48 5.88
CA PHE A 103 6.84 -4.73 5.84
C PHE A 103 7.20 -5.23 7.25
N GLU A 104 7.61 -4.35 8.15
CA GLU A 104 7.91 -4.70 9.56
C GLU A 104 6.67 -5.19 10.29
N LEU A 105 5.53 -4.52 10.13
CA LEU A 105 4.24 -4.95 10.69
C LEU A 105 3.84 -6.34 10.17
N GLU A 106 3.95 -6.58 8.86
CA GLU A 106 3.67 -7.89 8.26
C GLU A 106 4.59 -8.98 8.83
N ARG A 107 5.90 -8.71 8.85
CA ARG A 107 6.90 -9.65 9.34
C ARG A 107 6.66 -9.99 10.81
N HIS A 108 6.34 -8.99 11.63
CA HIS A 108 6.06 -9.18 13.05
C HIS A 108 4.81 -10.05 13.25
N ALA A 109 3.70 -9.72 12.58
CA ALA A 109 2.47 -10.51 12.65
C ALA A 109 2.71 -11.96 12.20
N PHE A 110 3.41 -12.15 11.08
CA PHE A 110 3.76 -13.47 10.57
C PHE A 110 4.55 -14.30 11.59
N LEU A 111 5.63 -13.72 12.15
CA LEU A 111 6.48 -14.39 13.15
C LEU A 111 5.73 -14.71 14.44
N ALA A 112 4.67 -13.98 14.74
CA ALA A 112 3.84 -14.22 15.91
C ALA A 112 2.72 -15.27 15.71
N GLY A 113 2.70 -15.92 14.54
CA GLY A 113 1.81 -17.02 14.20
C GLY A 113 0.64 -16.65 13.30
N TYR A 114 0.50 -15.38 12.88
CA TYR A 114 -0.47 -14.95 11.88
C TYR A 114 0.07 -15.24 10.49
N TYR A 115 0.20 -16.53 10.16
CA TYR A 115 0.97 -17.02 9.02
C TYR A 115 0.44 -16.57 7.64
N LYS A 116 -0.79 -16.07 7.57
CA LYS A 116 -1.37 -15.47 6.35
C LYS A 116 -1.06 -13.97 6.23
N ALA A 117 -0.40 -13.36 7.20
CA ALA A 117 -0.24 -11.92 7.26
C ALA A 117 0.29 -11.34 5.95
N PHE A 118 -0.36 -10.27 5.46
CA PHE A 118 -0.01 -9.64 4.21
C PHE A 118 -0.30 -8.15 4.25
N ALA A 119 0.72 -7.34 3.99
CA ALA A 119 0.62 -5.90 3.95
C ALA A 119 0.42 -5.37 2.51
N MET A 120 -0.32 -4.28 2.42
CA MET A 120 -0.39 -3.39 1.26
C MET A 120 -0.08 -1.97 1.71
N ALA A 121 0.64 -1.23 0.88
CA ALA A 121 1.06 0.13 1.18
C ALA A 121 0.17 1.17 0.45
N ALA A 122 0.65 2.41 0.35
CA ALA A 122 0.15 3.42 -0.57
C ALA A 122 1.26 3.83 -1.54
N LEU A 123 0.86 4.30 -2.72
CA LEU A 123 1.75 4.80 -3.78
C LEU A 123 2.73 3.74 -4.32
N PRO A 124 3.37 4.00 -5.49
CA PRO A 124 4.41 3.13 -6.01
C PRO A 124 5.60 3.04 -5.05
N CYS A 125 6.19 1.85 -4.92
CA CYS A 125 7.35 1.59 -4.06
C CYS A 125 8.57 2.49 -4.36
N SER A 126 9.33 2.88 -3.33
CA SER A 126 10.53 3.74 -3.45
C SER A 126 11.84 3.05 -3.02
N PHE A 127 11.91 1.71 -3.02
CA PHE A 127 13.11 1.00 -2.58
C PHE A 127 14.32 1.13 -3.53
N CYS A 128 14.06 1.27 -4.83
CA CYS A 128 15.08 1.38 -5.88
C CYS A 128 14.97 2.73 -6.58
N ARG A 129 16.10 3.27 -7.07
CA ARG A 129 16.12 4.54 -7.82
C ARG A 129 15.22 4.52 -9.05
N ASP A 130 15.26 3.40 -9.78
CA ASP A 130 14.44 3.09 -10.93
C ASP A 130 13.95 1.65 -10.81
N CYS A 131 12.64 1.45 -10.96
CA CYS A 131 12.04 0.12 -10.92
C CYS A 131 12.26 -0.58 -12.27
N LEU A 132 12.22 -1.91 -12.25
CA LEU A 132 12.42 -2.73 -13.46
C LEU A 132 11.62 -2.27 -14.68
N PRO A 133 10.33 -1.89 -14.58
CA PRO A 133 9.56 -1.43 -15.72
C PRO A 133 10.03 -0.12 -16.36
N GLU A 134 10.82 0.69 -15.65
CA GLU A 134 11.41 1.92 -16.19
C GLU A 134 12.75 1.67 -16.89
N ARG A 135 13.30 0.45 -16.81
CA ARG A 135 14.58 0.10 -17.42
C ARG A 135 14.41 -0.23 -18.90
N GLU A 136 15.38 0.19 -19.70
CA GLU A 136 15.43 -0.11 -21.12
C GLU A 136 15.44 -1.63 -21.36
N GLY A 137 14.65 -2.09 -22.34
CA GLY A 137 14.54 -3.50 -22.66
C GLY A 137 13.70 -4.33 -21.69
N PHE A 138 13.07 -3.72 -20.68
CA PHE A 138 12.11 -4.44 -19.84
C PHE A 138 10.92 -4.91 -20.68
N ALA A 139 10.65 -6.21 -20.60
CA ALA A 139 9.47 -6.83 -21.17
C ALA A 139 8.62 -7.39 -20.03
N LEU A 140 7.32 -7.06 -20.05
CA LEU A 140 6.36 -7.61 -19.11
C LEU A 140 6.27 -9.14 -19.29
N ASP A 141 6.47 -9.88 -18.21
CA ASP A 141 6.17 -11.31 -18.12
C ASP A 141 5.42 -11.65 -16.81
N HIS A 142 4.69 -12.77 -16.81
CA HIS A 142 3.88 -13.25 -15.68
C HIS A 142 4.62 -13.37 -14.34
N ALA A 143 5.94 -13.54 -14.36
CA ALA A 143 6.79 -13.66 -13.19
C ALA A 143 7.85 -12.54 -13.11
N SER A 144 7.57 -11.35 -13.66
CA SER A 144 8.48 -10.17 -13.65
C SER A 144 9.04 -9.85 -12.26
N LYS A 145 8.28 -10.16 -11.20
CA LYS A 145 8.71 -9.96 -9.81
C LYS A 145 9.96 -10.75 -9.42
N ARG A 146 10.29 -11.86 -10.10
CA ARG A 146 11.50 -12.68 -9.81
C ARG A 146 12.83 -11.93 -9.95
N PHE A 147 12.80 -10.78 -10.62
CA PHE A 147 13.99 -9.94 -10.83
C PHE A 147 14.02 -8.71 -9.93
N CYS A 148 12.97 -8.48 -9.13
CA CYS A 148 12.96 -7.33 -8.23
C CYS A 148 14.11 -7.47 -7.20
N GLU A 149 14.87 -6.41 -7.01
CA GLU A 149 15.99 -6.37 -6.05
C GLU A 149 15.50 -6.39 -4.58
N HIS A 150 14.19 -6.30 -4.37
CA HIS A 150 13.51 -6.19 -3.09
C HIS A 150 12.29 -7.11 -3.00
N GLN A 151 12.40 -8.33 -3.56
CA GLN A 151 11.33 -9.33 -3.63
C GLN A 151 10.70 -9.65 -2.28
N ASP A 152 11.52 -9.70 -1.23
CA ASP A 152 11.14 -10.01 0.14
C ASP A 152 10.20 -8.96 0.74
N LYS A 153 10.46 -7.67 0.45
CA LYS A 153 9.77 -6.53 1.09
C LYS A 153 8.79 -5.77 0.20
N ALA A 154 8.91 -5.83 -1.12
CA ALA A 154 8.04 -5.06 -2.02
C ALA A 154 6.59 -5.54 -1.91
N ARG A 155 5.68 -4.63 -1.55
CA ARG A 155 4.23 -4.88 -1.47
C ARG A 155 3.47 -3.95 -2.41
N PRO A 156 2.36 -4.40 -3.02
CA PRO A 156 1.53 -3.53 -3.84
C PRO A 156 0.86 -2.46 -2.97
N SER A 157 0.48 -1.34 -3.59
CA SER A 157 -0.40 -0.39 -2.91
C SER A 157 -1.86 -0.84 -2.95
N MET A 158 -2.67 -0.35 -2.00
CA MET A 158 -4.12 -0.65 -1.96
C MET A 158 -4.82 -0.27 -3.28
N GLU A 159 -4.58 0.94 -3.77
CA GLU A 159 -5.17 1.43 -5.02
C GLU A 159 -4.66 0.64 -6.23
N ALA A 160 -3.41 0.18 -6.20
CA ALA A 160 -2.87 -0.70 -7.23
C ALA A 160 -3.57 -2.05 -7.29
N CYS A 161 -4.16 -2.52 -6.18
CA CYS A 161 -4.96 -3.75 -6.12
C CYS A 161 -6.46 -3.49 -6.38
N GLY A 162 -6.87 -2.25 -6.68
CA GLY A 162 -8.28 -1.91 -6.92
C GLY A 162 -9.10 -1.69 -5.64
N ILE A 163 -8.46 -1.50 -4.48
CA ILE A 163 -9.13 -1.14 -3.24
C ILE A 163 -9.52 0.34 -3.30
N ASP A 164 -10.80 0.64 -3.06
CA ASP A 164 -11.28 2.00 -2.83
C ASP A 164 -10.84 2.44 -1.45
N VAL A 165 -9.68 3.10 -1.40
CA VAL A 165 -9.05 3.57 -0.16
C VAL A 165 -9.98 4.54 0.57
N PHE A 166 -10.66 5.44 -0.13
CA PHE A 166 -11.54 6.43 0.51
C PHE A 166 -12.68 5.76 1.26
N LYS A 167 -13.41 4.86 0.60
CA LYS A 167 -14.53 4.16 1.24
C LYS A 167 -14.05 3.24 2.36
N THR A 168 -12.95 2.51 2.13
CA THR A 168 -12.38 1.58 3.11
C THR A 168 -11.93 2.28 4.40
N VAL A 169 -11.16 3.38 4.30
CA VAL A 169 -10.66 4.06 5.52
C VAL A 169 -11.77 4.85 6.23
N ARG A 170 -12.79 5.31 5.50
CA ARG A 170 -14.00 5.90 6.10
C ARG A 170 -14.80 4.87 6.91
N ALA A 171 -14.88 3.62 6.44
CA ALA A 171 -15.49 2.53 7.21
C ALA A 171 -14.68 2.21 8.49
N ALA A 172 -13.36 2.40 8.47
CA ALA A 172 -12.52 2.38 9.67
C ALA A 172 -12.67 3.63 10.56
N GLY A 173 -13.52 4.58 10.18
CA GLY A 173 -13.80 5.83 10.90
C GLY A 173 -12.73 6.92 10.72
N TYR A 174 -11.85 6.80 9.73
CA TYR A 174 -10.92 7.87 9.38
C TYR A 174 -11.58 8.88 8.46
N GLU A 175 -11.25 10.15 8.66
CA GLU A 175 -11.63 11.23 7.74
C GLU A 175 -10.56 11.37 6.65
N ILE A 176 -11.00 11.43 5.41
CA ILE A 176 -10.15 11.65 4.24
C ILE A 176 -10.97 12.37 3.18
N GLU A 177 -10.37 13.41 2.58
CA GLU A 177 -10.96 14.18 1.50
C GLU A 177 -10.00 14.31 0.32
N VAL A 178 -10.57 14.53 -0.86
CA VAL A 178 -9.78 14.80 -2.07
C VAL A 178 -9.10 16.16 -1.88
N ARG A 179 -7.76 16.16 -1.93
CA ARG A 179 -6.99 17.40 -1.83
C ARG A 179 -7.14 18.23 -3.11
N THR A 180 -7.15 19.54 -2.93
CA THR A 180 -7.28 20.53 -4.00
C THR A 180 -6.00 21.35 -4.20
N SER A 181 -5.04 21.24 -3.26
CA SER A 181 -3.79 21.97 -3.24
C SER A 181 -2.64 21.12 -2.67
N TYR A 182 -1.40 21.43 -3.11
CA TYR A 182 -0.17 20.80 -2.62
C TYR A 182 0.28 21.29 -1.23
N GLN A 183 -0.34 22.35 -0.71
CA GLN A 183 -0.08 22.87 0.64
C GLN A 183 -0.88 22.13 1.71
N GLU A 184 -1.89 21.35 1.30
CA GLU A 184 -2.69 20.58 2.23
C GLU A 184 -1.90 19.37 2.77
N GLN A 185 -2.07 19.05 4.06
CA GLN A 185 -1.39 17.93 4.73
C GLN A 185 -1.57 16.61 3.98
N ILE A 186 -0.53 15.81 3.84
CA ILE A 186 -0.61 14.52 3.14
C ILE A 186 -0.75 13.41 4.19
N THR A 187 -1.64 12.46 3.93
CA THR A 187 -1.87 11.31 4.79
C THR A 187 -1.84 10.05 3.94
N PHE A 188 -1.08 9.05 4.36
CA PHE A 188 -1.10 7.74 3.74
C PHE A 188 -1.86 6.75 4.60
N PHE A 189 -2.40 5.73 3.95
CA PHE A 189 -3.04 4.60 4.60
C PHE A 189 -2.44 3.31 4.05
N GLY A 190 -2.06 2.42 4.95
CA GLY A 190 -1.68 1.03 4.66
C GLY A 190 -2.75 0.08 5.15
N LEU A 191 -2.67 -1.17 4.70
CA LEU A 191 -3.56 -2.26 5.07
C LEU A 191 -2.72 -3.47 5.46
N LEU A 192 -2.94 -4.03 6.64
CA LEU A 192 -2.37 -5.31 7.06
C LEU A 192 -3.49 -6.33 7.24
N LEU A 193 -3.53 -7.35 6.41
CA LEU A 193 -4.39 -8.53 6.57
C LEU A 193 -3.71 -9.50 7.54
N ILE A 194 -4.42 -10.11 8.51
CA ILE A 194 -3.79 -10.98 9.54
C ILE A 194 -4.46 -12.35 9.76
N GLU A 195 -5.77 -12.45 9.66
CA GLU A 195 -6.54 -13.69 9.81
C GLU A 195 -7.66 -13.71 8.80
#